data_AF-A0A366XX97-F1
#
_entry.id   AF-A0A366XX97-F1
#
_cell.length_a   1.000
_cell.length_b   1.000
_cell.length_c   1.000
_cell.angle_alpha   90.00
_cell.angle_beta   90.00
_cell.angle_gamma   90.00
#
_symmetry.space_group_name_H-M   'P 1'
#
loop_
_entity.id
_entity.type
_entity.pdbx_description
1 polymer ?
#
loop_
_entity_poly.entity_id
_entity_poly.type
_entity_poly.pdbx_seq_one_letter_code
_entity_poly.pdbx_strand_id
1 'polypeptide(L)'
;MPLLFLSLFLITMPVSPLMNVISRYEERQADRYAIEMTENKEAAVTAFQKLAASHKSTGYNPDLLHYLLSSHPRIPDRIHEVSLHEEKY
;
A
#
# COMPACT_ATOMS: atom_id res chain seq x y z
N MET A 1 -1.33 -25.88 -27.00
CA MET A 1 -1.41 -24.48 -26.51
C MET A 1 -2.18 -24.31 -25.20
N PRO A 2 -3.39 -24.88 -25.00
CA PRO A 2 -4.16 -24.63 -23.76
C PRO A 2 -3.43 -24.99 -22.46
N LEU A 3 -2.73 -26.13 -22.46
CA LEU A 3 -1.92 -26.59 -21.33
C LEU A 3 -0.73 -25.66 -21.02
N LEU A 4 -0.13 -25.04 -22.03
CA LEU A 4 0.99 -24.11 -21.87
C LEU A 4 0.53 -22.81 -21.20
N PHE A 5 -0.61 -22.26 -21.62
CA PHE A 5 -1.14 -21.05 -20.98
C PHE A 5 -1.66 -21.31 -19.58
N LEU A 6 -2.26 -22.48 -19.34
CA LEU A 6 -2.66 -22.88 -18.00
C LEU A 6 -1.44 -23.04 -17.08
N SER A 7 -0.37 -23.70 -17.54
CA SER A 7 0.84 -23.85 -16.73
C SER A 7 1.50 -22.49 -16.45
N LEU A 8 1.58 -21.61 -17.45
CA LEU A 8 2.10 -20.25 -17.27
C LEU A 8 1.26 -19.45 -16.27
N PHE A 9 -0.07 -19.54 -16.34
CA PHE A 9 -0.96 -18.87 -15.40
C PHE A 9 -0.75 -19.38 -13.98
N LEU A 10 -0.72 -20.70 -13.77
CA LEU A 10 -0.52 -21.29 -12.45
C LEU A 10 0.84 -20.93 -11.82
N ILE A 11 1.87 -20.72 -12.64
CA ILE A 11 3.19 -20.28 -12.19
C ILE A 11 3.21 -18.79 -11.89
N THR A 12 2.62 -17.95 -12.75
CA THR A 12 2.71 -16.48 -12.64
C THR A 12 1.71 -15.89 -11.66
N MET A 13 0.53 -16.49 -11.52
CA MET A 13 -0.53 -16.02 -10.61
C MET A 13 -0.04 -15.85 -9.16
N PRO A 14 0.68 -16.79 -8.51
CA PRO A 14 1.17 -16.61 -7.15
C PRO A 14 2.36 -15.63 -7.02
N VAL A 15 3.06 -15.32 -8.12
CA VAL A 15 4.16 -14.33 -8.10
C VAL A 15 3.60 -12.92 -7.87
N SER A 16 2.44 -12.60 -8.45
CA SER A 16 1.79 -11.29 -8.29
C SER A 16 1.50 -10.91 -6.82
N PRO A 17 0.78 -11.71 -6.01
CA PRO A 17 0.52 -11.38 -4.61
C PRO A 17 1.80 -11.30 -3.78
N LEU A 18 2.83 -12.09 -4.10
CA LEU A 18 4.14 -11.99 -3.45
C LEU A 18 4.81 -10.65 -3.74
N MET A 19 4.83 -10.22 -5.00
CA MET A 19 5.35 -8.90 -5.38
C MET A 19 4.55 -7.77 -4.73
N ASN A 20 3.22 -7.92 -4.61
CA ASN A 20 2.39 -6.94 -3.91
C ASN A 20 2.72 -6.86 -2.41
N VAL A 21 3.09 -7.95 -1.75
CA VAL A 21 3.57 -7.90 -0.35
C VAL A 21 4.85 -7.07 -0.24
N ILE A 22 5.81 -7.28 -1.14
CA ILE A 22 7.08 -6.54 -1.17
C ILE A 22 6.82 -5.06 -1.43
N SER A 23 5.97 -4.74 -2.41
CA SER A 23 5.60 -3.36 -2.72
C SER A 23 4.94 -2.66 -1.53
N ARG A 24 4.05 -3.34 -0.79
CA ARG A 24 3.47 -2.79 0.45
C ARG A 24 4.49 -2.60 1.57
N TYR A 25 5.53 -3.41 1.63
CA TYR A 25 6.63 -3.21 2.58
C TYR A 25 7.42 -1.95 2.21
N GLU A 26 7.80 -1.81 0.94
CA GLU A 26 8.52 -0.65 0.41
C GLU A 26 7.76 0.67 0.64
N GLU A 27 6.45 0.71 0.39
CA GLU A 27 5.61 1.88 0.67
C GLU A 27 5.65 2.28 2.15
N ARG A 28 5.58 1.32 3.07
CA ARG A 28 5.68 1.62 4.51
C ARG A 28 7.06 2.15 4.89
N GLN A 29 8.13 1.65 4.27
CA GLN A 29 9.48 2.19 4.49
C GLN A 29 9.55 3.64 3.97
N ALA A 30 9.00 3.90 2.78
CA ALA A 30 9.00 5.22 2.17
C ALA A 30 8.19 6.24 3.00
N ASP A 31 7.03 5.84 3.52
CA ASP A 31 6.20 6.69 4.38
C ASP A 31 6.92 7.07 5.67
N ARG A 32 7.54 6.10 6.33
CA ARG A 32 8.32 6.39 7.55
C ARG A 32 9.51 7.29 7.27
N TYR A 33 10.26 7.00 6.20
CA TYR A 33 11.37 7.88 5.79
C TYR A 33 10.90 9.30 5.49
N ALA A 34 9.76 9.47 4.83
CA ALA A 34 9.19 10.79 4.55
C ALA A 34 8.78 11.53 5.84
N ILE A 35 8.17 10.84 6.81
CA ILE A 35 7.81 11.45 8.10
C ILE A 35 9.06 11.81 8.89
N GLU A 36 10.04 10.92 8.97
CA GLU A 36 11.32 11.14 9.66
C GLU A 36 12.09 12.33 9.06
N MET A 37 12.04 12.51 7.74
CA MET A 37 12.74 13.60 7.05
C MET A 37 11.99 14.94 7.15
N THR A 38 10.66 14.93 7.20
CA THR A 38 9.85 16.16 7.17
C THR A 38 9.38 16.62 8.54
N GLU A 39 9.38 15.71 9.53
CA GLU A 39 8.94 15.94 10.91
C GLU A 39 7.53 16.57 10.97
N ASN A 40 6.68 16.29 9.98
CA ASN A 40 5.38 16.95 9.85
C ASN A 40 4.26 15.95 9.57
N LYS A 41 3.70 15.40 10.64
CA LYS A 41 2.60 14.43 10.60
C LYS A 41 1.32 15.03 10.01
N GLU A 42 1.02 16.29 10.32
CA GLU A 42 -0.18 16.96 9.81
C GLU A 42 -0.14 17.12 8.29
N ALA A 43 1.02 17.49 7.73
CA ALA A 43 1.23 17.59 6.30
C ALA A 43 1.12 16.21 5.63
N ALA A 44 1.67 15.16 6.23
CA ALA A 44 1.56 13.79 5.73
C ALA A 44 0.10 13.29 5.72
N VAL A 45 -0.64 13.47 6.81
CA VAL A 45 -2.08 13.12 6.88
C VAL A 45 -2.88 13.90 5.84
N THR A 46 -2.64 15.21 5.72
CA THR A 46 -3.30 16.07 4.72
C THR A 46 -2.98 15.62 3.30
N ALA A 47 -1.74 15.21 3.02
CA ALA A 47 -1.34 14.69 1.72
C ALA A 47 -2.11 13.41 1.37
N PHE A 48 -2.22 12.46 2.30
CA PHE A 48 -3.00 11.23 2.10
C PHE A 48 -4.49 11.49 1.92
N GLN A 49 -5.08 12.44 2.67
CA GLN A 49 -6.47 12.85 2.50
C GLN A 49 -6.71 13.46 1.12
N LYS A 50 -5.83 14.35 0.66
CA LYS A 50 -5.90 14.92 -0.70
C LYS A 50 -5.75 13.84 -1.77
N LEU A 51 -4.85 12.89 -1.57
CA LEU A 51 -4.66 11.75 -2.48
C LEU A 51 -5.93 10.90 -2.57
N ALA A 52 -6.54 10.55 -1.44
CA ALA A 52 -7.81 9.82 -1.42
C ALA A 52 -8.93 10.58 -2.14
N ALA A 53 -9.06 11.88 -1.87
CA ALA A 53 -10.05 12.73 -2.53
C ALA A 53 -9.85 12.78 -4.06
N SER A 54 -8.59 12.84 -4.52
CA SER A 54 -8.27 12.85 -5.95
C SER A 54 -8.60 11.53 -6.66
N HIS A 55 -8.46 10.40 -5.96
CA HIS A 55 -8.71 9.08 -6.53
C HIS A 55 -10.20 8.71 -6.65
N LYS A 56 -11.13 9.54 -6.14
CA LYS A 56 -12.60 9.30 -6.10
C LYS A 56 -12.98 7.91 -5.55
N SER A 57 -12.11 7.32 -4.74
CA SER A 57 -12.28 6.00 -4.15
C SER A 57 -12.39 6.15 -2.65
N THR A 58 -13.20 5.31 -2.01
CA THR A 58 -13.28 5.21 -0.54
C THR A 58 -11.96 4.72 0.07
N GLY A 59 -11.01 4.24 -0.74
CA GLY A 59 -9.71 3.75 -0.30
C GLY A 59 -9.78 2.42 0.46
N TYR A 60 -10.98 1.84 0.59
CA TYR A 60 -11.24 0.59 1.29
C TYR A 60 -11.55 -0.53 0.28
N ASN A 61 -10.87 -1.65 0.46
CA ASN A 61 -11.14 -2.91 -0.24
C ASN A 61 -11.27 -4.04 0.79
N PRO A 62 -12.11 -5.07 0.54
CA PRO A 62 -12.16 -6.27 1.37
C PRO A 62 -10.78 -6.92 1.49
N ASP A 63 -10.48 -7.50 2.66
CA ASP A 63 -9.13 -7.96 3.01
C ASP A 63 -8.55 -8.94 1.99
N LEU A 64 -9.32 -9.95 1.55
CA LEU A 64 -8.85 -10.93 0.57
C LEU A 64 -8.43 -10.26 -0.75
N LEU A 65 -9.26 -9.34 -1.25
CA LEU A 65 -8.99 -8.63 -2.49
C LEU A 65 -7.78 -7.70 -2.35
N HIS A 66 -7.66 -7.06 -1.18
CA HIS A 66 -6.53 -6.20 -0.86
C HIS A 66 -5.21 -6.99 -0.88
N TYR A 67 -5.14 -8.11 -0.15
CA TYR A 67 -3.91 -8.89 -0.05
C TYR A 67 -3.47 -9.47 -1.39
N LEU A 68 -4.42 -9.92 -2.22
CA LEU A 68 -4.13 -10.53 -3.50
C LEU A 68 -3.80 -9.51 -4.59
N LEU A 69 -4.56 -8.40 -4.68
CA LEU A 69 -4.52 -7.52 -5.85
C LEU A 69 -3.92 -6.13 -5.60
N SER A 70 -3.84 -5.67 -4.35
CA SER A 70 -3.37 -4.30 -4.07
C SER A 70 -1.85 -4.26 -3.87
N SER A 71 -1.14 -3.48 -4.69
CA SER A 71 0.30 -3.23 -4.54
C SER A 71 0.63 -2.31 -3.36
N HIS A 72 -0.30 -1.48 -2.91
CA HIS A 72 -0.08 -0.49 -1.84
C HIS A 72 -1.01 -0.72 -0.64
N PRO A 73 -0.62 -0.31 0.58
CA PRO A 73 -1.51 -0.30 1.74
C PRO A 73 -2.71 0.63 1.51
N ARG A 74 -3.81 0.39 2.22
CA ARG A 74 -5.01 1.25 2.12
C ARG A 74 -4.69 2.63 2.68
N ILE A 75 -5.28 3.68 2.11
CA ILE A 75 -5.06 5.05 2.60
C ILE A 75 -5.41 5.21 4.09
N PRO A 76 -6.52 4.65 4.61
CA PRO A 76 -6.80 4.68 6.05
C PRO A 76 -5.70 4.02 6.90
N ASP A 77 -5.12 2.91 6.42
CA ASP A 77 -4.03 2.21 7.12
C ASP A 77 -2.78 3.11 7.16
N ARG A 78 -2.45 3.80 6.06
CA ARG A 78 -1.32 4.75 6.00
C ARG A 78 -1.53 5.96 6.92
N ILE A 79 -2.72 6.56 6.90
CA ILE A 79 -3.07 7.67 7.81
C ILE A 79 -2.93 7.22 9.27
N HIS A 80 -3.39 6.01 9.58
CA HIS A 80 -3.26 5.44 10.92
C HIS A 80 -1.78 5.25 11.32
N GLU A 81 -0.97 4.63 10.47
CA GLU A 81 0.47 4.42 10.71
C GLU A 81 1.21 5.76 10.92
N VAL A 82 0.93 6.78 10.08
CA VAL A 82 1.52 8.13 10.22
C VAL A 82 1.09 8.80 11.53
N SER A 83 -0.19 8.68 11.90
CA SER A 83 -0.73 9.31 13.11
C SER A 83 -0.16 8.70 14.41
N LEU A 84 0.20 7.42 14.37
CA LEU A 84 0.83 6.70 15.48
C LEU A 84 2.35 6.87 15.54
N HIS A 85 2.97 7.43 14.49
CA HIS A 85 4.41 7.63 14.48
C HIS A 85 4.79 8.58 15.61
N GLU A 86 5.43 8.09 16.68
CA GLU A 86 5.96 8.96 17.74
C GLU A 86 7.20 9.70 17.22
N GLU A 87 7.35 10.97 17.60
CA GLU A 87 8.60 11.67 17.34
C GLU A 87 9.66 11.03 18.23
N LYS A 88 10.64 10.39 17.61
CA LYS A 88 11.74 9.78 18.33
C LYS A 88 12.78 10.87 18.58
N TYR A 89 12.59 11.60 19.68
CA TYR A 89 13.49 12.56 20.37
C TYR A 89 14.49 13.35 19.53
#